data_AF-A0A937XZT5-F1
#
_entry.id   AF-A0A937XZT5-F1
#
_cell.length_a   1.000
_cell.length_b   1.000
_cell.length_c   1.000
_cell.angle_alpha   90.00
_cell.angle_beta   90.00
_cell.angle_gamma   90.00
#
_symmetry.space_group_name_H-M   'P 1'
#
loop_
_entity.id
_entity.type
_entity.pdbx_description
1 polymer ?
#
loop_
_entity_poly.entity_id
_entity_poly.type
_entity_poly.pdbx_seq_one_letter_code
_entity_poly.pdbx_strand_id
1 'polypeptide(L)'
;MRIADHWSKAQRLEATRLAKLSKHDDFEIVIWSCIHGGAHLANVALHKLGVTEEAFDLIHSNIPELNRHVPPEVADMLATLKSIEDLGPRFVRGIEPVDAKAVESCLMAYRKVKAFAEKLVNG
;
A
#
# COMPACT_ATOMS: atom_id res chain seq x y z
N MET A 1 -4.12 14.06 1.96
CA MET A 1 -5.10 14.51 0.94
C MET A 1 -6.51 14.12 1.41
N ARG A 2 -7.60 14.47 0.70
CA ARG A 2 -8.92 13.95 1.09
C ARG A 2 -9.00 12.43 0.90
N ILE A 3 -9.86 11.78 1.67
CA ILE A 3 -10.06 10.32 1.61
C ILE A 3 -10.37 9.85 0.18
N ALA A 4 -11.28 10.55 -0.51
CA ALA A 4 -11.67 10.21 -1.88
C ALA A 4 -10.52 10.33 -2.90
N ASP A 5 -9.58 11.25 -2.67
CA ASP A 5 -8.45 11.46 -3.57
C ASP A 5 -7.44 10.32 -3.43
N HIS A 6 -7.16 9.87 -2.20
CA HIS A 6 -6.33 8.68 -1.94
C HIS A 6 -6.94 7.43 -2.55
N TRP A 7 -8.22 7.20 -2.31
CA TRP A 7 -8.97 6.09 -2.89
C TRP A 7 -8.87 6.06 -4.41
N SER A 8 -9.15 7.21 -5.05
CA SER A 8 -9.10 7.34 -6.51
C SER A 8 -7.69 7.10 -7.07
N LYS A 9 -6.63 7.53 -6.36
CA LYS A 9 -5.25 7.24 -6.76
C LYS A 9 -4.94 5.75 -6.68
N ALA A 10 -5.33 5.08 -5.60
CA ALA A 10 -5.15 3.63 -5.46
C ALA A 10 -5.86 2.88 -6.60
N GLN A 11 -7.13 3.20 -6.87
CA GLN A 11 -7.89 2.58 -7.97
C GLN A 11 -7.24 2.78 -9.34
N ARG A 12 -6.67 3.97 -9.62
CA ARG A 12 -5.96 4.21 -10.89
C ARG A 12 -4.71 3.34 -11.02
N LEU A 13 -3.95 3.15 -9.92
CA LEU A 13 -2.78 2.27 -9.91
C LEU A 13 -3.18 0.81 -10.13
N GLU A 14 -4.28 0.37 -9.52
CA GLU A 14 -4.83 -0.96 -9.74
C GLU A 14 -5.24 -1.19 -11.20
N ALA A 15 -6.07 -0.30 -11.74
CA ALA A 15 -6.63 -0.41 -13.09
C ALA A 15 -5.57 -0.32 -14.20
N THR A 16 -4.38 0.21 -13.89
CA THR A 16 -3.30 0.35 -14.85
C THR A 16 -2.19 -0.65 -14.58
N ARG A 17 -1.38 -0.43 -13.55
CA ARG A 17 -0.11 -1.15 -13.36
C ARG A 17 -0.34 -2.54 -12.77
N LEU A 18 -1.31 -2.70 -11.87
CA LEU A 18 -1.62 -4.02 -11.33
C LEU A 18 -2.47 -4.86 -12.29
N ALA A 19 -3.35 -4.26 -13.08
CA ALA A 19 -4.21 -5.02 -14.01
C ALA A 19 -3.56 -5.30 -15.37
N LYS A 20 -2.72 -4.39 -15.91
CA LYS A 20 -2.27 -4.45 -17.31
C LYS A 20 -0.84 -4.93 -17.51
N LEU A 21 0.03 -4.79 -16.51
CA LEU A 21 1.44 -5.17 -16.63
C LEU A 21 1.68 -6.66 -16.38
N SER A 22 2.67 -7.22 -17.05
CA SER A 22 3.14 -8.59 -16.83
C SER A 22 3.69 -8.72 -15.42
N LYS A 23 3.20 -9.70 -14.65
CA LYS A 23 3.72 -9.97 -13.30
C LYS A 23 5.08 -10.65 -13.34
N HIS A 24 5.44 -11.19 -14.49
CA HIS A 24 6.72 -11.82 -14.74
C HIS A 24 7.74 -10.81 -15.29
N ASP A 25 7.36 -10.00 -16.27
CA ASP A 25 8.32 -9.15 -17.00
C ASP A 25 8.39 -7.72 -16.45
N ASP A 26 7.33 -7.22 -15.81
CA ASP A 26 7.25 -5.85 -15.29
C ASP A 26 7.23 -5.82 -13.74
N PHE A 27 7.84 -6.82 -13.11
CA PHE A 27 7.72 -7.05 -11.67
C PHE A 27 8.14 -5.85 -10.82
N GLU A 28 9.18 -5.10 -11.21
CA GLU A 28 9.61 -3.91 -10.45
C GLU A 28 8.48 -2.88 -10.37
N ILE A 29 7.83 -2.62 -11.52
CA ILE A 29 6.76 -1.63 -11.62
C ILE A 29 5.52 -2.12 -10.89
N VAL A 30 5.25 -3.42 -10.91
CA VAL A 30 4.14 -4.03 -10.16
C VAL A 30 4.36 -3.87 -8.66
N ILE A 31 5.53 -4.24 -8.14
CA ILE A 31 5.87 -4.10 -6.72
C ILE A 31 5.81 -2.63 -6.31
N TRP A 32 6.40 -1.73 -7.10
CA TRP A 32 6.36 -0.31 -6.85
C TRP A 32 4.92 0.23 -6.81
N SER A 33 4.05 -0.27 -7.67
CA SER A 33 2.62 0.11 -7.67
C SER A 33 1.88 -0.37 -6.43
N CYS A 34 2.22 -1.56 -5.90
CA CYS A 34 1.68 -2.03 -4.63
C CYS A 34 2.14 -1.17 -3.44
N ILE A 35 3.40 -0.72 -3.43
CA ILE A 35 3.91 0.19 -2.39
C ILE A 35 3.08 1.49 -2.38
N HIS A 36 3.02 2.18 -3.51
CA HIS A 36 2.34 3.49 -3.60
C HIS A 36 0.82 3.38 -3.45
N GLY A 37 0.22 2.36 -4.07
CA GLY A 37 -1.21 2.09 -3.91
C GLY A 37 -1.55 1.72 -2.46
N GLY A 38 -0.69 0.94 -1.81
CA GLY A 38 -0.86 0.51 -0.43
C GLY A 38 -0.76 1.68 0.55
N ALA A 39 0.18 2.61 0.33
CA ALA A 39 0.28 3.84 1.10
C ALA A 39 -0.99 4.70 0.97
N HIS A 40 -1.57 4.83 -0.23
CA HIS A 40 -2.85 5.52 -0.39
C HIS A 40 -4.01 4.82 0.33
N LEU A 41 -4.09 3.50 0.27
CA LEU A 41 -5.11 2.74 1.01
C LEU A 41 -4.92 2.86 2.54
N ALA A 42 -3.67 2.89 3.02
CA ALA A 42 -3.38 3.14 4.42
C ALA A 42 -3.82 4.55 4.86
N ASN A 43 -3.60 5.58 4.04
CA ASN A 43 -4.12 6.92 4.31
C ASN A 43 -5.66 6.95 4.37
N VAL A 44 -6.36 6.23 3.48
CA VAL A 44 -7.83 6.10 3.56
C VAL A 44 -8.25 5.58 4.93
N ALA A 45 -7.61 4.51 5.41
CA ALA A 45 -7.92 3.92 6.70
C ALA A 45 -7.60 4.85 7.89
N LEU A 46 -6.41 5.47 7.88
CA LEU A 46 -5.96 6.39 8.92
C LEU A 46 -6.90 7.61 9.05
N HIS A 47 -7.30 8.19 7.93
CA HIS A 47 -8.23 9.32 7.91
C HIS A 47 -9.65 8.90 8.34
N LYS A 48 -10.15 7.75 7.86
CA LYS A 48 -11.48 7.26 8.22
C LYS A 48 -11.63 6.97 9.70
N LEU A 49 -10.58 6.46 10.33
CA LEU A 49 -10.55 6.18 11.77
C LEU A 49 -10.20 7.40 12.63
N GLY A 50 -10.00 8.57 12.02
CA GLY A 50 -9.61 9.78 12.75
C GLY A 50 -8.22 9.72 13.36
N VAL A 51 -7.38 8.76 12.97
CA VAL A 51 -5.99 8.66 13.42
C VAL A 51 -5.20 9.84 12.87
N THR A 52 -5.44 10.24 11.62
CA THR A 52 -4.80 11.40 10.99
C THR A 52 -5.82 12.31 10.32
N GLU A 53 -5.50 13.60 10.24
CA GLU A 53 -6.27 14.59 9.48
C GLU A 53 -6.00 14.50 7.97
N GLU A 54 -6.90 15.03 7.13
CA GLU A 54 -6.74 14.98 5.67
C GLU A 54 -5.51 15.75 5.14
N ALA A 55 -4.90 16.63 5.94
CA ALA A 55 -3.66 17.30 5.59
C ALA A 55 -2.43 16.39 5.73
N PHE A 56 -2.52 15.33 6.55
CA PHE A 56 -1.47 14.34 6.71
C PHE A 56 -1.43 13.42 5.49
N ASP A 57 -0.23 13.02 5.06
CA ASP A 57 -0.05 12.04 3.99
C ASP A 57 1.11 11.10 4.33
N LEU A 58 0.75 9.84 4.57
CA LEU A 58 1.68 8.76 4.78
C LEU A 58 2.27 8.30 3.45
N ILE A 59 3.58 8.47 3.27
CA ILE A 59 4.33 8.09 2.06
C ILE A 59 4.77 6.63 2.15
N HIS A 60 5.25 6.23 3.33
CA HIS A 60 5.60 4.86 3.66
C HIS A 60 4.99 4.45 4.99
N SER A 61 4.87 3.16 5.29
CA SER A 61 4.24 2.63 6.51
C SER A 61 4.67 3.32 7.82
N ASN A 62 5.85 3.93 7.85
CA ASN A 62 6.40 4.70 8.98
C ASN A 62 6.86 6.13 8.64
N ILE A 63 6.55 6.68 7.45
CA ILE A 63 7.00 8.03 7.03
C ILE A 63 5.82 8.86 6.51
N PRO A 64 5.57 10.05 7.10
CA PRO A 64 6.18 10.57 8.33
C PRO A 64 5.74 9.76 9.56
N GLU A 65 6.48 9.88 10.66
CA GLU A 65 6.13 9.20 11.91
C GLU A 65 4.77 9.69 12.44
N LEU A 66 3.89 8.74 12.79
CA LEU A 66 2.53 9.07 13.22
C LEU A 66 2.50 9.79 14.57
N ASN A 67 3.47 9.58 15.47
CA ASN A 67 3.59 10.25 16.77
C ASN A 67 2.29 10.29 17.60
N ARG A 68 1.48 9.22 17.52
CA ARG A 68 0.16 9.11 18.16
C ARG A 68 -0.20 7.66 18.39
N HIS A 69 -1.26 7.41 19.16
CA HIS A 69 -1.79 6.06 19.35
C HIS A 69 -2.38 5.52 18.04
N VAL A 70 -2.00 4.29 17.69
CA VAL A 70 -2.47 3.59 16.49
C VAL A 70 -3.26 2.36 16.95
N PRO A 71 -4.54 2.21 16.54
CA PRO A 71 -5.32 1.03 16.87
C PRO A 71 -4.63 -0.26 16.40
N PRO A 72 -4.76 -1.39 17.11
CA PRO A 72 -4.11 -2.64 16.73
C PRO A 72 -4.37 -3.08 15.29
N GLU A 73 -5.61 -2.96 14.81
CA GLU A 73 -5.94 -3.33 13.43
C GLU A 73 -5.26 -2.43 12.38
N VAL A 74 -5.01 -1.17 12.72
CA VAL A 74 -4.27 -0.24 11.85
C VAL A 74 -2.78 -0.57 11.89
N ALA A 75 -2.25 -0.94 13.05
CA ALA A 75 -0.87 -1.40 13.18
C ALA A 75 -0.61 -2.67 12.33
N ASP A 76 -1.54 -3.63 12.34
CA ASP A 76 -1.46 -4.84 11.52
C ASP A 76 -1.52 -4.52 10.01
N MET A 77 -2.37 -3.57 9.61
CA MET A 77 -2.40 -3.07 8.23
C MET A 77 -1.08 -2.41 7.84
N LEU A 78 -0.51 -1.55 8.70
CA LEU A 78 0.78 -0.89 8.44
C LEU A 78 1.95 -1.90 8.39
N ALA A 79 1.94 -2.92 9.25
CA ALA A 79 2.90 -4.02 9.17
C ALA A 79 2.76 -4.81 7.85
N THR A 80 1.53 -5.01 7.39
CA THR A 80 1.28 -5.62 6.07
C THR A 80 1.82 -4.73 4.95
N LEU A 81 1.60 -3.41 4.98
CA LEU A 81 2.18 -2.47 4.02
C LEU A 81 3.73 -2.49 4.07
N LYS A 82 4.31 -2.51 5.27
CA LYS A 82 5.77 -2.60 5.46
C LYS A 82 6.36 -3.83 4.77
N SER A 83 5.66 -4.96 4.81
CA SER A 83 6.13 -6.18 4.11
C SER A 83 6.22 -6.01 2.58
N ILE A 84 5.39 -5.15 2.00
CA ILE A 84 5.45 -4.78 0.58
C ILE A 84 6.64 -3.83 0.34
N GLU A 85 6.83 -2.86 1.22
CA GLU A 85 7.92 -1.87 1.12
C GLU A 85 9.31 -2.50 1.21
N ASP A 86 9.44 -3.57 2.00
CA ASP A 86 10.68 -4.34 2.14
C ASP A 86 11.11 -5.05 0.84
N LEU A 87 10.19 -5.24 -0.10
CA LEU A 87 10.49 -5.76 -1.43
C LEU A 87 11.15 -4.69 -2.33
N GLY A 88 10.90 -3.40 -2.05
CA GLY A 88 11.41 -2.28 -2.85
C GLY A 88 12.94 -2.27 -2.95
N PRO A 89 13.67 -2.20 -1.83
CA PRO A 89 15.14 -2.25 -1.86
C PRO A 89 15.67 -3.50 -2.56
N ARG A 90 15.06 -4.66 -2.34
CA ARG A 90 15.55 -5.96 -2.84
C ARG A 90 15.35 -6.12 -4.34
N PHE A 91 14.13 -5.94 -4.82
CA PHE A 91 13.74 -6.32 -6.18
C PHE A 91 13.54 -5.13 -7.11
N VAL A 92 13.12 -3.96 -6.61
CA VAL A 92 12.88 -2.78 -7.47
C VAL A 92 14.18 -2.03 -7.79
N ARG A 93 15.17 -2.07 -6.88
CA ARG A 93 16.47 -1.40 -7.05
C ARG A 93 17.54 -2.30 -7.68
N GLY A 94 17.18 -3.51 -8.11
CA GLY A 94 18.10 -4.45 -8.77
C GLY A 94 19.17 -5.05 -7.84
N ILE A 95 18.91 -5.14 -6.54
CA ILE A 95 19.85 -5.76 -5.58
C ILE A 95 19.81 -7.29 -5.72
N GLU A 96 18.62 -7.85 -5.93
CA GLU A 96 18.37 -9.28 -6.09
C GLU A 96 17.60 -9.55 -7.40
N PRO A 97 17.84 -10.69 -8.07
CA PRO A 97 16.96 -11.14 -9.14
C PRO A 97 15.56 -11.42 -8.58
N VAL A 98 14.52 -11.18 -9.38
CA VAL A 98 13.16 -11.36 -8.90
C VAL A 98 12.83 -12.82 -8.64
N ASP A 99 12.11 -13.05 -7.54
CA ASP A 99 11.42 -14.29 -7.25
C ASP A 99 9.93 -14.10 -7.57
N ALA A 100 9.35 -14.96 -8.41
CA ALA A 100 7.91 -14.94 -8.70
C ALA A 100 7.05 -15.00 -7.42
N LYS A 101 7.53 -15.70 -6.39
CA LYS A 101 6.87 -15.77 -5.08
C LYS A 101 6.84 -14.42 -4.37
N ALA A 102 7.83 -13.55 -4.59
CA ALA A 102 7.86 -12.20 -4.03
C ALA A 102 6.75 -11.34 -4.64
N VAL A 103 6.52 -11.44 -5.95
CA VAL A 103 5.43 -10.72 -6.64
C VAL A 103 4.07 -11.24 -6.17
N GLU A 104 3.89 -12.55 -6.03
CA GLU A 104 2.65 -13.13 -5.50
C GLU A 104 2.38 -12.66 -4.06
N SER A 105 3.40 -12.72 -3.20
CA SER A 105 3.31 -12.27 -1.80
C SER A 105 2.97 -10.78 -1.72
N CYS A 106 3.59 -9.97 -2.57
CA CYS A 106 3.31 -8.54 -2.73
C CYS A 106 1.83 -8.29 -3.05
N LEU A 107 1.28 -8.98 -4.05
CA LEU A 107 -0.11 -8.83 -4.46
C LEU A 107 -1.09 -9.31 -3.39
N MET A 108 -0.76 -10.39 -2.67
CA MET A 108 -1.57 -10.88 -1.56
C MET A 108 -1.59 -9.88 -0.40
N ALA A 109 -0.44 -9.34 -0.01
CA ALA A 109 -0.34 -8.31 1.02
C ALA A 109 -1.11 -7.04 0.61
N TYR A 110 -0.99 -6.61 -0.65
CA TYR A 110 -1.73 -5.48 -1.18
C TYR A 110 -3.25 -5.67 -1.08
N ARG A 111 -3.77 -6.85 -1.45
CA ARG A 111 -5.20 -7.18 -1.31
C ARG A 111 -5.68 -7.13 0.14
N LYS A 112 -4.84 -7.51 1.11
CA LYS A 112 -5.17 -7.40 2.54
C LYS A 112 -5.31 -5.94 2.98
N VAL A 113 -4.36 -5.08 2.59
CA VAL A 113 -4.43 -3.64 2.86
C VAL A 113 -5.68 -3.03 2.23
N LYS A 114 -5.99 -3.41 0.98
CA LYS A 114 -7.20 -2.96 0.29
C LYS A 114 -8.48 -3.39 1.00
N ALA A 115 -8.61 -4.67 1.35
CA ALA A 115 -9.79 -5.19 2.00
C ALA A 115 -10.09 -4.48 3.34
N PHE A 116 -9.03 -4.12 4.07
CA PHE A 116 -9.16 -3.31 5.28
C PHE A 116 -9.70 -1.91 4.99
N ALA A 117 -9.13 -1.20 4.01
CA ALA A 117 -9.62 0.11 3.61
C ALA A 117 -11.06 0.07 3.04
N GLU A 118 -11.40 -0.94 2.23
CA GLU A 118 -12.74 -1.18 1.68
C GLU A 118 -13.78 -1.31 2.80
N LYS A 119 -13.47 -2.08 3.84
CA LYS A 119 -14.37 -2.27 4.99
C LYS A 119 -14.71 -0.94 5.67
N LEU A 120 -13.75 -0.01 5.77
CA LEU A 120 -13.93 1.29 6.41
C LEU A 120 -14.64 2.32 5.54
N VAL A 121 -14.64 2.14 4.22
CA VAL A 121 -15.35 3.01 3.28
C VAL A 121 -16.81 2.59 3.13
N ASN A 122 -17.09 1.28 3.24
CA ASN A 122 -18.41 0.70 3.02
C ASN A 122 -19.23 0.46 4.31
N GLY A 123 -18.61 0.56 5.49
CA GLY A 123 -19.27 0.49 6.80
C GLY A 123 -19.61 1.86 7.34
#